data_AF-A0A947BP71-F1
#
_entry.id   AF-A0A947BP71-F1
#
_cell.length_a   1.000
_cell.length_b   1.000
_cell.length_c   1.000
_cell.angle_alpha   90.00
_cell.angle_beta   90.00
_cell.angle_gamma   90.00
#
_symmetry.space_group_name_H-M   'P 1'
#
loop_
_entity.id
_entity.type
_entity.pdbx_description
1 polymer ?
#
loop_
_entity_poly.entity_id
_entity_poly.type
_entity_poly.pdbx_seq_one_letter_code
_entity_poly.pdbx_strand_id
1 'polypeptide(L)'
;FYLGLGVKQANDALALLLFVLAAPAFTFFFQPVASWFSRKHEFEADDFAVEQTNGNDLIAALVKLYRDNANTLTPDPLYSAFHHSHPPAPVRIANISSKIDSTHAPAPEAG
;
A
#
# COMPACT_ATOMS: atom_id res chain seq x y z
N PHE A 1 -1.27 32.71 12.06
CA PHE A 1 -0.36 31.57 11.80
C PHE A 1 1.00 31.78 12.45
N TYR A 2 1.89 32.65 11.92
CA TYR A 2 3.24 32.88 12.47
C TYR A 2 3.31 33.19 13.97
N LEU A 3 2.56 34.20 14.44
CA LEU A 3 2.56 34.58 15.86
C LEU A 3 2.05 33.47 16.78
N GLY A 4 1.05 32.71 16.33
CA GLY A 4 0.52 31.55 17.07
C GLY A 4 1.49 30.38 17.16
N LEU A 5 2.55 30.38 16.34
CA LEU A 5 3.65 29.41 16.32
C LEU A 5 4.96 30.03 16.83
N GLY A 6 4.90 31.19 17.51
CA GLY A 6 6.05 31.83 18.14
C GLY A 6 6.96 32.63 17.19
N VAL A 7 6.59 32.77 15.91
CA VAL A 7 7.39 33.49 14.90
C VAL A 7 6.95 34.96 14.80
N LYS A 8 7.87 35.87 15.14
CA LYS A 8 7.61 37.33 15.17
C LYS A 8 7.89 38.05 13.85
N GLN A 9 8.80 37.54 13.02
CA GLN A 9 9.10 38.09 11.70
C GLN A 9 8.71 37.05 10.64
N ALA A 10 7.82 37.44 9.73
CA ALA A 10 7.37 36.56 8.66
C ALA A 10 8.25 36.73 7.41
N ASN A 11 8.62 35.60 6.79
CA ASN A 11 9.16 35.54 5.44
C ASN A 11 8.73 34.23 4.78
N ASP A 12 8.89 34.13 3.46
CA ASP A 12 8.38 32.99 2.67
C ASP A 12 9.07 31.67 3.05
N ALA A 13 10.35 31.69 3.40
CA ALA A 13 11.05 30.49 3.85
C ALA A 13 10.48 29.95 5.18
N LEU A 14 10.18 30.84 6.12
CA LEU A 14 9.51 30.50 7.38
C LEU A 14 8.06 30.06 7.13
N ALA A 15 7.38 30.64 6.14
CA ALA A 15 6.05 30.19 5.71
C ALA A 15 6.06 28.71 5.32
N LEU A 16 6.97 28.36 4.41
CA LEU A 16 7.11 27.02 3.88
C LEU A 16 7.51 26.03 4.97
N LEU A 17 8.47 26.41 5.83
CA LEU A 17 8.90 25.58 6.95
C LEU A 17 7.74 25.26 7.90
N LEU A 18 7.00 26.28 8.33
CA LEU A 18 5.86 26.09 9.24
C LEU A 18 4.73 25.30 8.56
N PHE A 19 4.51 25.50 7.25
CA PHE A 19 3.55 24.73 6.49
C PHE A 19 3.92 23.23 6.45
N VAL A 20 5.16 22.89 6.09
CA VAL A 20 5.64 21.50 6.05
C VAL A 20 5.57 20.85 7.43
N LEU A 21 5.84 21.59 8.50
CA LEU A 21 5.76 21.07 9.87
C LEU A 21 4.31 20.87 10.35
N ALA A 22 3.39 21.77 9.96
CA ALA A 22 1.99 21.70 10.36
C ALA A 22 1.17 20.70 9.52
N ALA A 23 1.51 20.51 8.25
CA ALA A 23 0.75 19.68 7.31
C ALA A 23 0.48 18.25 7.81
N PRO A 24 1.43 17.50 8.41
CA PRO A 24 1.20 16.15 8.92
C PRO A 24 0.04 16.04 9.91
N ALA A 25 -0.19 17.06 10.75
CA ALA A 25 -1.29 17.05 11.72
C ALA A 25 -2.68 17.05 11.03
N PHE A 26 -2.75 17.58 9.81
CA PHE A 26 -3.96 17.59 9.00
C PHE A 26 -4.04 16.36 8.09
N THR A 27 -2.91 15.92 7.52
CA THR A 27 -2.89 14.80 6.57
C THR A 27 -3.01 13.43 7.24
N PHE A 28 -2.68 13.31 8.54
CA PHE A 28 -2.79 12.07 9.31
C PHE A 28 -4.14 11.35 9.12
N PHE A 29 -5.25 12.10 9.16
CA PHE A 29 -6.59 11.53 9.03
C PHE A 29 -6.93 11.05 7.61
N PHE A 30 -6.21 11.53 6.60
CA PHE A 30 -6.38 11.09 5.21
C PHE A 30 -5.49 9.89 4.86
N GLN A 31 -4.53 9.54 5.72
CA GLN A 31 -3.62 8.42 5.50
C GLN A 31 -4.37 7.10 5.24
N PRO A 32 -5.41 6.69 6.00
CA PRO A 32 -6.10 5.43 5.75
C PRO A 32 -6.78 5.38 4.38
N VAL A 33 -7.30 6.51 3.91
CA VAL A 33 -7.94 6.63 2.59
C VAL A 33 -6.90 6.45 1.50
N ALA A 34 -5.76 7.15 1.59
CA ALA A 34 -4.66 7.00 0.65
C ALA A 34 -4.10 5.56 0.65
N SER A 35 -3.90 4.97 1.83
CA SER A 35 -3.48 3.58 1.95
C SER A 35 -4.51 2.60 1.38
N TRP A 36 -5.81 2.87 1.50
CA TRP A 36 -6.84 2.04 0.88
C TRP A 36 -6.76 2.04 -0.65
N PHE A 37 -6.65 3.23 -1.26
CA PHE A 37 -6.46 3.33 -2.72
C PHE A 37 -5.18 2.62 -3.17
N SER A 38 -4.07 2.84 -2.46
CA SER A 38 -2.80 2.17 -2.74
C SER A 38 -2.90 0.65 -2.67
N ARG A 39 -3.57 0.11 -1.64
CA ARG A 39 -3.80 -1.33 -1.50
C ARG A 39 -4.65 -1.90 -2.62
N LYS A 40 -5.69 -1.16 -3.05
CA LYS A 40 -6.50 -1.55 -4.21
C LYS A 40 -5.65 -1.64 -5.48
N HIS A 41 -4.81 -0.63 -5.74
CA HIS A 41 -3.92 -0.64 -6.90
C HIS A 41 -2.89 -1.78 -6.86
N GLU A 42 -2.41 -2.17 -5.68
CA GLU A 42 -1.54 -3.34 -5.53
C GLU A 42 -2.23 -4.63 -5.96
N PHE A 43 -3.50 -4.83 -5.60
CA PHE A 43 -4.26 -6.02 -6.04
C PHE A 43 -4.52 -5.99 -7.54
N GLU A 44 -4.88 -4.83 -8.11
CA GLU A 44 -5.04 -4.68 -9.57
C GLU A 44 -3.73 -4.95 -10.32
N ALA A 45 -2.59 -4.53 -9.76
CA ALA A 45 -1.27 -4.80 -10.32
C ALA A 45 -0.87 -6.29 -10.22
N ASP A 46 -1.18 -6.95 -9.10
CA ASP A 46 -0.97 -8.39 -8.92
C ASP A 46 -1.79 -9.19 -9.94
N ASP A 47 -3.07 -8.85 -10.10
CA ASP A 47 -3.96 -9.49 -11.07
C ASP A 47 -3.44 -9.32 -12.50
N PHE A 48 -3.03 -8.09 -12.86
CA PHE A 48 -2.43 -7.81 -14.16
C PHE A 48 -1.13 -8.63 -14.37
N ALA A 49 -0.26 -8.72 -13.36
CA ALA A 49 0.97 -9.49 -13.46
C ALA A 49 0.71 -10.99 -13.67
N VAL A 50 -0.31 -11.56 -13.02
CA VAL A 50 -0.74 -12.96 -13.24
C VAL A 50 -1.27 -13.18 -14.65
N GLU A 51 -1.93 -12.19 -15.25
CA GLU A 51 -2.43 -12.28 -16.62
C GLU A 51 -1.30 -12.19 -17.67
N GLN A 52 -0.20 -11.49 -17.34
CA GLN A 52 0.90 -11.28 -18.28
C GLN A 52 2.09 -12.22 -18.07
N THR A 53 2.22 -12.86 -16.91
CA THR A 53 3.40 -13.63 -16.51
C THR A 53 3.02 -14.85 -15.64
N ASN A 54 4.00 -15.66 -15.26
CA ASN A 54 3.75 -16.79 -14.36
C ASN A 54 3.52 -16.30 -12.91
N GLY A 55 2.30 -16.45 -12.41
CA GLY A 55 1.93 -16.05 -11.04
C GLY A 55 2.73 -16.77 -9.94
N ASN A 56 3.23 -17.98 -10.17
CA ASN A 56 4.08 -18.67 -9.19
C ASN A 56 5.45 -17.99 -9.05
N ASP A 57 6.01 -17.46 -10.13
CA ASP A 57 7.25 -16.69 -10.08
C ASP A 57 7.06 -15.38 -9.33
N LEU A 58 5.89 -14.74 -9.47
CA LEU A 58 5.51 -13.56 -8.69
C LEU A 58 5.43 -13.87 -7.19
N ILE A 59 4.80 -14.98 -6.81
CA ILE A 59 4.77 -15.43 -5.40
C ILE A 59 6.19 -15.67 -4.88
N ALA A 60 7.04 -16.36 -5.64
CA ALA A 60 8.43 -16.63 -5.25
C ALA A 60 9.22 -15.33 -5.05
N ALA A 61 9.05 -14.35 -5.96
CA ALA A 61 9.66 -13.03 -5.85
C ALA A 61 9.18 -12.27 -4.59
N LEU A 62 7.89 -12.29 -4.29
CA LEU A 62 7.32 -11.66 -3.08
C LEU A 62 7.89 -12.29 -1.79
N VAL A 63 7.94 -13.62 -1.73
CA VAL A 63 8.50 -14.33 -0.57
C VAL A 63 9.97 -13.98 -0.37
N LYS A 64 10.75 -13.93 -1.45
CA LYS A 64 12.16 -13.53 -1.41
C LYS A 64 12.30 -12.08 -0.92
N LEU A 65 11.57 -11.15 -1.50
CA LEU A 65 11.61 -9.73 -1.12
C LEU A 65 11.27 -9.51 0.36
N TYR A 66 10.25 -10.21 0.87
CA TYR A 66 9.88 -10.08 2.28
C TYR A 66 10.91 -10.68 3.23
N ARG A 67 11.51 -11.82 2.86
CA ARG A 67 12.61 -12.43 3.61
C ARG A 67 13.80 -11.48 3.68
N ASP A 68 14.19 -10.90 2.55
CA ASP A 68 15.39 -10.07 2.44
C ASP A 68 15.22 -8.73 3.17
N ASN A 69 14.01 -8.17 3.20
CA ASN A 69 13.73 -6.91 3.89
C ASN A 69 13.41 -7.05 5.40
N ALA A 70 13.38 -8.27 5.94
CA ALA A 70 13.00 -8.56 7.34
C ALA A 70 11.66 -7.89 7.75
N ASN A 71 10.74 -7.73 6.81
CA ASN A 71 9.44 -7.12 7.06
C ASN A 71 8.60 -8.02 7.95
N THR A 72 7.83 -7.43 8.88
CA THR A 72 6.89 -8.20 9.70
C THR A 72 5.86 -8.90 8.80
N LEU A 73 5.72 -10.21 8.99
CA LEU A 73 4.75 -11.02 8.24
C LEU A 73 3.35 -10.99 8.86
N THR A 74 3.24 -10.47 10.09
CA THR A 74 2.02 -10.46 10.89
C THR A 74 1.78 -9.09 11.53
N PRO A 75 1.75 -8.00 10.75
CA PRO A 75 1.34 -6.71 11.30
C PRO A 75 -0.10 -6.80 11.81
N ASP A 76 -0.41 -6.06 12.88
CA ASP A 76 -1.78 -5.90 13.33
C ASP A 76 -2.67 -5.35 12.19
N PRO A 77 -3.87 -5.90 11.97
CA PRO A 77 -4.72 -5.49 10.85
C PRO A 77 -5.10 -4.01 10.85
N LEU A 78 -5.38 -3.42 12.02
CA LEU A 78 -5.75 -2.00 12.12
C LEU A 78 -4.54 -1.11 11.87
N TYR A 79 -3.40 -1.47 12.44
CA TYR A 79 -2.14 -0.78 12.17
C TYR A 79 -1.81 -0.83 10.68
N SER A 80 -1.92 -2.00 10.05
CA SER A 80 -1.65 -2.15 8.61
C SER A 80 -2.66 -1.38 7.76
N ALA A 81 -3.94 -1.38 8.14
CA ALA A 81 -4.99 -0.66 7.43
C ALA A 81 -4.74 0.87 7.45
N PHE A 82 -4.19 1.38 8.54
CA PHE A 82 -3.89 2.80 8.70
C PHE A 82 -2.54 3.19 8.06
N HIS A 83 -1.48 2.43 8.32
CA HIS A 83 -0.11 2.87 8.05
C HIS A 83 0.52 2.30 6.79
N HIS A 84 0.15 1.09 6.37
CA HIS A 84 0.80 0.44 5.24
C HIS A 84 0.07 0.75 3.93
N SER A 85 0.82 1.33 2.97
CA SER A 85 0.37 1.54 1.58
C SER A 85 0.20 0.23 0.81
N HIS A 86 0.90 -0.84 1.23
CA HIS A 86 0.82 -2.16 0.62
C HIS A 86 0.15 -3.16 1.56
N PRO A 87 -0.63 -4.12 1.05
CA PRO A 87 -1.11 -5.24 1.84
C PRO A 87 0.07 -6.13 2.30
N PRO A 88 -0.03 -6.79 3.46
CA PRO A 88 0.96 -7.78 3.89
C PRO A 88 1.15 -8.89 2.87
N ALA A 89 2.38 -9.44 2.76
CA ALA A 89 2.71 -10.52 1.81
C ALA A 89 1.70 -11.67 1.81
N PRO A 90 1.29 -12.23 2.97
CA PRO A 90 0.32 -13.33 2.98
C PRO A 90 -1.01 -12.99 2.31
N VAL A 91 -1.47 -11.74 2.44
CA VAL A 91 -2.71 -11.27 1.81
C VAL A 91 -2.57 -11.21 0.29
N ARG A 92 -1.42 -10.72 -0.21
CA ARG A 92 -1.13 -10.69 -1.64
C ARG A 92 -0.98 -12.07 -2.24
N ILE A 93 -0.23 -12.95 -1.57
CA ILE A 93 -0.04 -14.34 -1.99
C ILE A 93 -1.40 -15.05 -2.08
N ALA A 94 -2.29 -14.86 -1.10
CA ALA A 94 -3.63 -15.42 -1.15
C ALA A 94 -4.46 -14.91 -2.36
N ASN A 95 -4.39 -13.59 -2.66
CA ASN A 95 -5.04 -13.02 -3.86
C ASN A 95 -4.48 -13.64 -5.15
N ILE A 96 -3.15 -13.68 -5.27
CA ILE A 96 -2.47 -14.22 -6.45
C ILE A 96 -2.79 -15.71 -6.65
N SER A 97 -2.75 -16.52 -5.58
CA SER A 97 -3.13 -17.93 -5.64
C SER A 97 -4.58 -18.11 -6.10
N SER A 98 -5.52 -17.34 -5.54
CA SER A 98 -6.91 -17.37 -5.98
C SER A 98 -7.07 -16.98 -7.45
N LYS A 99 -6.31 -16.01 -7.93
CA LYS A 99 -6.31 -15.58 -9.34
C LYS A 99 -5.77 -16.67 -10.24
N ILE A 100 -4.64 -17.31 -9.89
CA ILE A 100 -4.07 -18.46 -10.62
C ILE A 100 -5.10 -19.57 -10.77
N ASP A 101 -5.78 -19.94 -9.68
CA ASP A 101 -6.79 -21.00 -9.68
C ASP A 101 -7.97 -20.65 -10.61
N SER A 102 -8.40 -19.38 -10.60
CA SER A 102 -9.49 -18.91 -11.47
C SER A 102 -9.13 -18.90 -12.97
N THR A 103 -7.87 -18.66 -13.32
CA THR A 103 -7.39 -18.68 -14.72
C THR A 103 -7.29 -20.10 -15.28
N HIS A 104 -7.13 -21.11 -14.42
CA HIS A 104 -7.05 -22.53 -14.81
C HIS A 104 -8.38 -23.27 -14.74
N ALA A 105 -9.48 -22.59 -14.36
CA ALA A 105 -10.80 -23.19 -14.37
C ALA A 105 -11.24 -23.54 -15.81
N PRO A 106 -11.79 -24.75 -16.06
CA PRO A 106 -12.30 -25.08 -17.38
C PRO A 106 -13.40 -24.09 -17.77
N ALA A 107 -13.38 -23.63 -19.02
CA ALA A 107 -14.42 -22.75 -19.55
C ALA A 107 -15.81 -23.39 -19.28
N PRO A 108 -16.83 -22.61 -18.88
CA PRO A 108 -18.16 -23.16 -18.67
C PRO A 108 -18.62 -23.82 -19.97
N GLU A 109 -18.90 -25.13 -19.90
CA GLU A 109 -19.44 -25.85 -21.05
C GLU A 109 -20.77 -25.18 -21.43
N ALA A 110 -20.80 -24.61 -22.63
CA ALA A 110 -22.01 -24.01 -23.19
C ALA A 110 -23.02 -25.14 -23.44
N GLY A 111 -24.03 -25.23 -22.58
CA GLY A 111 -25.21 -26.08 -22.74
C GLY A 111 -26.25 -25.48 -23.68
#